data_AF-A0A382V6H5-F1
#
_entry.id   AF-A0A382V6H5-F1
#
_cell.length_a   1.000
_cell.length_b   1.000
_cell.length_c   1.000
_cell.angle_alpha   90.00
_cell.angle_beta   90.00
_cell.angle_gamma   90.00
#
_symmetry.space_group_name_H-M   'P 1'
#
loop_
_entity.id
_entity.type
_entity.pdbx_description
1 polymer ?
#
loop_
_entity_poly.entity_id
_entity_poly.type
_entity_poly.pdbx_seq_one_letter_code
_entity_poly.pdbx_strand_id
1 'polypeptide(L)'
;MSCQTDVPSASSIFQNALTGIRQAEVVLAIIDGADPDSGTAFECGYAHALGTPILTGRTDFRRGGDDPGASVNLMLSQSASSFVVSAEPPATDSVEILGQRILEILAKLTKTL
;
A
#
# COMPACT_ATOMS: atom_id res chain seq x y z
N MET A 1 25.22 16.01 31.52
CA MET A 1 24.33 16.29 30.36
C MET A 1 24.18 15.00 29.58
N SER A 2 23.17 14.19 29.90
CA SER A 2 22.81 13.04 29.09
C SER A 2 21.88 13.54 27.98
N CYS A 3 22.32 13.41 26.73
CA CYS A 3 21.45 13.59 25.57
C CYS A 3 20.41 12.47 25.59
N GLN A 4 19.24 12.74 26.19
CA GLN A 4 18.05 11.93 25.94
C GLN A 4 17.48 12.41 24.62
N THR A 5 17.64 11.60 23.58
CA THR A 5 16.91 11.80 22.34
C THR A 5 15.46 11.46 22.60
N ASP A 6 14.53 12.39 22.35
CA ASP A 6 13.08 12.19 22.40
C ASP A 6 12.65 11.18 21.32
N VAL A 7 12.87 9.88 21.58
CA VAL A 7 12.40 8.82 20.71
C VAL A 7 10.90 8.63 20.97
N PRO A 8 10.04 8.73 19.95
CA PRO A 8 8.61 8.50 20.12
C PRO A 8 8.33 7.12 20.71
N SER A 9 7.40 7.03 21.65
CA SER A 9 6.92 5.75 22.18
C SER A 9 6.29 4.89 21.07
N ALA A 10 6.32 3.57 21.22
CA ALA A 10 5.62 2.66 20.30
C ALA A 10 4.12 2.99 20.16
N SER A 11 3.48 3.38 21.27
CA SER A 11 2.08 3.81 21.28
C SER A 11 1.85 5.07 20.43
N SER A 12 2.72 6.08 20.55
CA SER A 12 2.61 7.28 19.72
C SER A 12 2.85 7.00 18.24
N ILE A 13 3.79 6.11 17.89
CA ILE A 13 4.03 5.72 16.49
C ILE A 13 2.80 5.04 15.92
N PHE A 14 2.24 4.08 16.65
CA PHE A 14 1.03 3.35 16.26
C PHE A 14 -0.18 4.30 16.07
N GLN A 15 -0.42 5.22 17.01
CA GLN A 15 -1.52 6.18 16.88
C GLN A 15 -1.33 7.14 15.70
N ASN A 16 -0.08 7.54 15.43
CA ASN A 16 0.22 8.38 14.27
C ASN A 16 -0.06 7.65 12.95
N ALA A 17 0.30 6.37 12.83
CA ALA A 17 -0.01 5.56 11.65
C ALA A 17 -1.53 5.45 11.44
N LEU A 18 -2.29 5.09 12.50
CA LEU A 18 -3.76 5.02 12.42
C LEU A 18 -4.40 6.36 12.06
N THR A 19 -3.87 7.47 12.60
CA THR A 19 -4.36 8.82 12.31
C THR A 19 -4.10 9.19 10.85
N GLY A 20 -2.93 8.86 10.32
CA GLY A 20 -2.61 9.04 8.90
C GLY A 20 -3.60 8.31 7.99
N ILE A 21 -3.93 7.05 8.30
CA ILE A 21 -4.90 6.27 7.51
C ILE A 21 -6.30 6.89 7.58
N ARG A 22 -6.77 7.31 8.77
CA ARG A 22 -8.09 7.94 8.93
C ARG A 22 -8.23 9.25 8.14
N GLN A 23 -7.14 9.99 7.98
CA GLN A 23 -7.12 11.28 7.30
C GLN A 23 -6.83 11.16 5.80
N ALA A 24 -6.36 10.00 5.34
CA ALA A 24 -6.01 9.79 3.95
C ALA A 24 -7.27 9.67 3.06
N GLU A 25 -7.22 10.32 1.89
CA GLU A 25 -8.22 10.09 0.84
C GLU A 25 -8.02 8.74 0.14
N VAL A 26 -6.77 8.28 0.06
CA VAL A 26 -6.38 6.97 -0.50
C VAL A 26 -5.14 6.48 0.23
N VAL A 27 -5.06 5.17 0.51
CA VAL A 27 -3.84 4.50 0.99
C VAL A 27 -3.11 3.87 -0.18
N LEU A 28 -1.86 4.24 -0.43
CA LEU A 28 -0.97 3.53 -1.35
C LEU A 28 -0.16 2.49 -0.56
N ALA A 29 -0.47 1.20 -0.76
CA ALA A 29 0.19 0.10 -0.09
C ALA A 29 1.15 -0.62 -1.05
N ILE A 30 2.45 -0.61 -0.75
CA ILE A 30 3.45 -1.37 -1.53
C ILE A 30 3.53 -2.78 -0.93
N ILE A 31 3.18 -3.79 -1.73
CA ILE A 31 3.02 -5.17 -1.27
C ILE A 31 4.04 -6.10 -1.96
N ASP A 32 5.25 -5.58 -2.18
CA ASP A 32 6.33 -6.33 -2.82
C ASP A 32 6.80 -7.49 -1.93
N GLY A 33 7.19 -8.59 -2.57
CA GLY A 33 7.57 -9.82 -1.90
C GLY A 33 6.53 -10.94 -2.02
N ALA A 34 6.94 -12.13 -1.59
CA ALA A 34 6.07 -13.31 -1.59
C ALA A 34 5.04 -13.27 -0.45
N ASP A 35 5.43 -12.68 0.69
CA ASP A 35 4.57 -12.42 1.84
C ASP A 35 4.62 -10.91 2.16
N PRO A 36 3.47 -10.21 2.10
CA PRO A 36 3.35 -8.80 2.49
C PRO A 36 3.84 -8.55 3.92
N ASP A 37 4.42 -7.38 4.19
CA ASP A 37 4.75 -7.01 5.58
C ASP A 37 3.50 -7.03 6.47
N SER A 38 3.61 -7.65 7.63
CA SER A 38 2.47 -7.80 8.57
C SER A 38 1.94 -6.46 9.09
N GLY A 39 2.80 -5.44 9.20
CA GLY A 39 2.39 -4.07 9.53
C GLY A 39 1.58 -3.45 8.40
N THR A 40 2.08 -3.53 7.16
CA THR A 40 1.35 -3.07 5.97
C THR A 40 0.01 -3.81 5.80
N ALA A 41 -0.03 -5.12 6.07
CA ALA A 41 -1.27 -5.90 6.01
C ALA A 41 -2.30 -5.43 7.05
N PHE A 42 -1.85 -5.12 8.27
CA PHE A 42 -2.71 -4.53 9.31
C PHE A 42 -3.25 -3.15 8.87
N GLU A 43 -2.39 -2.30 8.30
CA GLU A 43 -2.78 -0.97 7.82
C GLU A 43 -3.80 -1.06 6.67
N CYS A 44 -3.61 -2.00 5.73
CA CYS A 44 -4.58 -2.27 4.66
C CYS A 44 -5.92 -2.75 5.22
N GLY A 45 -5.91 -3.70 6.15
CA GLY A 45 -7.14 -4.18 6.80
C GLY A 45 -7.87 -3.05 7.54
N TYR A 46 -7.14 -2.18 8.22
CA TYR A 46 -7.70 -1.03 8.91
C TYR A 46 -8.28 0.01 7.95
N ALA A 47 -7.60 0.32 6.84
CA ALA A 47 -8.10 1.21 5.79
C ALA A 47 -9.39 0.66 5.15
N HIS A 48 -9.42 -0.64 4.83
CA HIS A 48 -10.59 -1.31 4.29
C HIS A 48 -11.80 -1.22 5.23
N ALA A 49 -11.59 -1.44 6.53
CA ALA A 49 -12.65 -1.34 7.53
C ALA A 49 -13.23 0.07 7.67
N LEU A 50 -12.44 1.11 7.37
CA LEU A 50 -12.89 2.50 7.34
C LEU A 50 -13.55 2.92 6.02
N GLY A 51 -13.45 2.09 4.98
CA GLY A 51 -13.87 2.44 3.62
C GLY A 51 -12.91 3.38 2.89
N THR A 52 -11.69 3.56 3.41
CA THR A 52 -10.64 4.33 2.73
C THR A 52 -10.13 3.51 1.53
N PRO A 53 -10.19 4.04 0.29
CA PRO A 53 -9.70 3.34 -0.89
C PRO A 53 -8.22 2.95 -0.77
N ILE A 54 -7.87 1.77 -1.27
CA ILE A 54 -6.51 1.23 -1.23
C ILE A 54 -6.01 1.04 -2.66
N LEU A 55 -4.94 1.74 -3.03
CA LEU A 55 -4.15 1.45 -4.21
C LEU A 55 -3.01 0.52 -3.82
N THR A 56 -3.02 -0.70 -4.33
CA THR A 56 -1.93 -1.66 -4.10
C THR A 56 -0.88 -1.55 -5.20
N GLY A 57 0.36 -1.28 -4.80
CA GLY A 57 1.53 -1.28 -5.67
C GLY A 57 2.32 -2.58 -5.59
N ARG A 58 2.64 -3.15 -6.74
CA ARG A 58 3.53 -4.30 -6.91
C ARG A 58 4.57 -3.97 -7.97
N THR A 59 5.79 -3.71 -7.54
CA THR A 59 6.90 -3.32 -8.43
C THR A 59 7.88 -4.46 -8.67
N ASP A 60 7.76 -5.57 -7.93
CA ASP A 60 8.64 -6.73 -8.07
C ASP A 60 8.05 -7.89 -8.88
N PHE A 61 8.93 -8.68 -9.50
CA PHE A 61 8.58 -9.83 -10.36
C PHE A 61 8.28 -11.12 -9.58
N ARG A 62 8.32 -11.08 -8.24
CA ARG A 62 8.18 -12.27 -7.40
C ARG A 62 6.70 -12.64 -7.32
N ARG A 63 6.37 -13.85 -7.77
CA ARG A 63 5.03 -14.42 -7.57
C ARG A 63 4.87 -14.87 -6.11
N GLY A 64 3.72 -14.60 -5.52
CA GLY A 64 3.33 -15.01 -4.17
C GLY A 64 1.80 -15.12 -4.07
N GLY A 65 1.29 -15.52 -2.90
CA GLY A 65 -0.15 -15.49 -2.63
C GLY A 65 -0.98 -16.70 -3.09
N ASP A 66 -2.22 -16.71 -2.63
CA ASP A 66 -3.20 -17.79 -2.87
C ASP A 66 -4.19 -17.45 -4.00
N ASP A 67 -4.23 -16.20 -4.46
CA ASP A 67 -5.10 -15.77 -5.56
C ASP A 67 -4.42 -16.05 -6.91
N PRO A 68 -4.98 -16.93 -7.77
CA PRO A 68 -4.41 -17.21 -9.08
C PRO A 68 -4.41 -16.00 -10.03
N GLY A 69 -5.29 -15.02 -9.79
CA GLY A 69 -5.44 -13.79 -10.58
C GLY A 69 -4.63 -12.60 -10.06
N ALA A 70 -4.26 -12.61 -8.78
CA ALA A 70 -3.42 -11.59 -8.16
C ALA A 70 -2.33 -12.27 -7.34
N SER A 71 -1.06 -12.03 -7.66
CA SER A 71 0.08 -12.69 -7.02
C SER A 71 0.35 -12.20 -5.57
N VAL A 72 -0.71 -12.03 -4.76
CA VAL A 72 -0.74 -11.55 -3.37
C VAL A 72 -1.69 -12.41 -2.53
N ASN A 73 -1.58 -12.30 -1.22
CA ASN A 73 -2.54 -12.91 -0.30
C ASN A 73 -3.98 -12.49 -0.64
N LEU A 74 -4.94 -13.42 -0.55
CA LEU A 74 -6.34 -13.19 -0.93
C LEU A 74 -6.97 -12.02 -0.16
N MET A 75 -6.66 -11.84 1.13
CA MET A 75 -7.24 -10.78 1.95
C MET A 75 -6.84 -9.41 1.40
N LEU A 76 -5.60 -9.28 0.96
CA LEU A 76 -5.09 -8.04 0.37
C LEU A 76 -5.66 -7.84 -1.04
N SER A 77 -5.77 -8.92 -1.83
CA SER A 77 -6.40 -8.88 -3.15
C SER A 77 -7.82 -8.28 -3.09
N GLN A 78 -8.61 -8.71 -2.10
CA GLN A 78 -10.02 -8.32 -1.96
C GLN A 78 -10.19 -6.97 -1.25
N SER A 79 -9.23 -6.57 -0.42
CA SER A 79 -9.26 -5.27 0.26
C SER A 79 -8.89 -4.10 -0.67
N ALA A 80 -8.14 -4.38 -1.74
CA ALA A 80 -7.64 -3.37 -2.67
C ALA A 80 -8.75 -2.79 -3.55
N SER A 81 -8.74 -1.47 -3.75
CA SER A 81 -9.61 -0.77 -4.68
C SER A 81 -9.06 -0.76 -6.11
N SER A 82 -7.74 -0.76 -6.26
CA SER A 82 -7.05 -0.86 -7.55
C SER A 82 -5.63 -1.36 -7.37
N PHE A 83 -5.04 -1.86 -8.45
CA PHE A 83 -3.65 -2.29 -8.50
C PHE A 83 -2.83 -1.43 -9.46
N VAL A 84 -1.57 -1.21 -9.11
CA VAL A 84 -0.53 -0.77 -10.03
C VAL A 84 0.59 -1.79 -9.99
N VAL A 85 0.89 -2.37 -11.15
CA VAL A 85 1.94 -3.36 -11.33
C VAL A 85 3.04 -2.78 -12.22
N SER A 86 4.30 -2.98 -11.88
CA SER A 86 5.40 -2.80 -12.83
C SER A 86 5.35 -3.90 -13.88
N ALA A 87 5.62 -3.55 -15.12
CA ALA A 87 5.79 -4.52 -16.20
C ALA A 87 6.91 -5.51 -15.87
N GLU A 88 6.71 -6.80 -16.21
CA GLU A 88 7.76 -7.80 -16.06
C GLU A 88 8.93 -7.48 -17.01
N PRO A 89 10.19 -7.75 -16.61
CA PRO A 89 11.34 -7.67 -17.51
C PRO A 89 11.09 -8.46 -18.81
N PRO A 90 11.54 -7.98 -19.98
CA PRO A 90 12.54 -6.93 -20.19
C PRO A 90 11.99 -5.50 -20.24
N ALA A 91 10.68 -5.29 -20.08
CA ALA A 91 10.09 -3.96 -20.04
C ALA A 91 10.19 -3.41 -18.61
N THR A 92 11.31 -2.79 -18.26
CA THR A 92 11.37 -2.00 -17.03
C THR A 92 10.54 -0.75 -17.26
N ASP A 93 9.34 -0.66 -16.67
CA ASP A 93 8.63 0.62 -16.62
C ASP A 93 9.60 1.65 -16.03
N SER A 94 9.81 2.76 -16.74
CA SER A 94 10.57 3.86 -16.17
C SER A 94 9.82 4.42 -14.96
N VAL A 95 10.53 5.04 -14.03
CA VAL A 95 9.92 5.64 -12.83
C VAL A 95 8.82 6.63 -13.23
N GLU A 96 8.99 7.32 -14.35
CA GLU A 96 8.02 8.25 -14.93
C GLU A 96 6.73 7.54 -15.35
N ILE A 97 6.83 6.38 -15.99
CA ILE A 97 5.65 5.60 -16.42
C ILE A 97 4.88 5.09 -15.20
N LEU A 98 5.57 4.54 -14.20
CA LEU A 98 4.94 4.06 -12.97
C LEU A 98 4.28 5.21 -12.21
N GLY A 99 4.98 6.34 -12.09
CA GLY A 99 4.44 7.55 -11.47
C GLY A 99 3.18 8.04 -12.17
N GLN A 100 3.19 8.08 -13.51
CA GLN A 100 2.02 8.48 -14.30
C GLN A 100 0.83 7.55 -14.06
N ARG A 101 1.03 6.22 -14.04
CA ARG A 101 -0.04 5.25 -13.75
C ARG A 101 -0.60 5.43 -12.34
N ILE A 102 0.25 5.65 -11.34
CA ILE A 102 -0.18 5.94 -9.97
C ILE A 102 -1.06 7.18 -9.95
N LEU A 103 -0.61 8.29 -10.56
CA LEU A 103 -1.38 9.53 -10.60
C LEU A 103 -2.75 9.37 -11.28
N GLU A 104 -2.82 8.62 -12.38
CA GLU A 104 -4.08 8.35 -13.07
C GLU A 104 -5.06 7.54 -12.23
N ILE A 105 -4.57 6.56 -11.47
CA ILE A 105 -5.42 5.75 -10.58
C ILE A 105 -5.87 6.59 -9.38
N LEU A 106 -4.96 7.33 -8.75
CA LEU A 106 -5.29 8.23 -7.64
C LEU A 106 -6.37 9.23 -8.04
N ALA A 107 -6.25 9.85 -9.22
CA ALA A 107 -7.23 10.79 -9.74
C ALA A 107 -8.63 10.18 -9.99
N LYS A 108 -8.73 8.86 -10.17
CA LYS A 108 -10.02 8.15 -10.28
C LYS A 108 -10.58 7.84 -8.89
N LEU A 109 -9.74 7.37 -7.98
CA LEU A 109 -10.16 7.00 -6.63
C LEU A 109 -10.65 8.22 -5.82
N THR A 110 -10.00 9.38 -5.96
CA THR A 110 -10.40 10.59 -5.23
C THR A 110 -11.65 11.29 -5.77
N LYS A 111 -12.02 11.09 -7.04
CA LYS A 111 -13.25 11.66 -7.64
C LYS A 111 -14.53 10.91 -7.25
N THR A 112 -14.42 9.82 -6.49
CA THR A 112 -15.55 8.94 -6.12
C THR A 112 -16.12 9.27 -4.74
N LEU A 113 -15.59 10.31 -4.08
CA LEU A 113 -16.08 10.91 -2.84
C LEU A 113 -16.88 12.19 -3.14
#